data_AF-A0A7J8C4L0-F1
#
_entry.id   AF-A0A7J8C4L0-F1
#
_cell.length_a   1.000
_cell.length_b   1.000
_cell.length_c   1.000
_cell.angle_alpha   90.00
_cell.angle_beta   90.00
_cell.angle_gamma   90.00
#
_symmetry.space_group_name_H-M   'P 1'
#
loop_
_entity.id
_entity.type
_entity.pdbx_description
1 polymer ?
#
loop_
_entity_poly.entity_id
_entity_poly.type
_entity_poly.pdbx_seq_one_letter_code
_entity_poly.pdbx_strand_id
1 'polypeptide(L)'
;MGVGLWLMISSLPRRRLVLNHTRGMYHFSIQGRTVCQGPMHLVYVRLARSFDAYGKCFFQLVLCGHKLEPLVLVKLSERYEQMEFLGRHLAWKLNINYFDCLATSYRHVVRHWPLEASFSPGIVLRKTRTYDKPNSQCDLDV
;
A
#
# COMPACT_ATOMS: atom_id res chain seq x y z
N MET A 1 -33.61 -1.09 26.27
CA MET A 1 -32.75 -2.22 25.85
C MET A 1 -32.38 -2.20 24.36
N GLY A 2 -33.24 -1.79 23.43
CA GLY A 2 -32.94 -1.81 21.99
C GLY A 2 -31.83 -0.86 21.52
N VAL A 3 -31.76 0.36 22.07
CA VAL A 3 -30.77 1.37 21.64
C VAL A 3 -29.34 0.98 22.06
N GLY A 4 -29.16 0.47 23.28
CA GLY A 4 -27.86 0.03 23.78
C GLY A 4 -27.31 -1.17 23.00
N LEU A 5 -28.16 -2.15 22.67
CA LEU A 5 -27.79 -3.28 21.84
C LEU A 5 -27.47 -2.85 20.39
N TRP A 6 -28.22 -1.91 19.83
CA TRP A 6 -27.97 -1.36 18.50
C TRP A 6 -26.64 -0.59 18.43
N LEU A 7 -26.30 0.19 19.47
CA LEU A 7 -25.01 0.86 19.61
C LEU A 7 -23.86 -0.14 19.75
N MET A 8 -24.05 -1.24 20.49
CA MET A 8 -23.04 -2.30 20.62
C MET A 8 -22.83 -3.06 19.29
N ILE A 9 -23.90 -3.37 18.57
CA ILE A 9 -23.82 -4.09 17.28
C ILE A 9 -23.24 -3.18 16.18
N SER A 10 -23.57 -1.89 16.18
CA SER A 10 -23.05 -0.92 15.21
C SER A 10 -21.59 -0.52 15.47
N SER A 11 -21.12 -0.61 16.71
CA SER A 11 -19.73 -0.33 17.09
C SER A 11 -18.78 -1.52 16.96
N LEU A 12 -19.28 -2.74 16.71
CA LEU A 12 -18.43 -3.88 16.38
C LEU A 12 -17.64 -3.54 15.11
N PRO A 13 -16.29 -3.47 15.17
CA PRO A 13 -15.48 -3.19 14.01
C PRO A 13 -15.67 -4.34 13.00
N ARG A 14 -16.57 -4.12 12.04
CA ARG A 14 -16.88 -5.10 10.98
C ARG A 14 -15.63 -5.46 10.19
N ARG A 15 -14.66 -4.53 10.10
CA ARG A 15 -13.38 -4.69 9.41
C ARG A 15 -12.28 -4.13 10.30
N ARG A 16 -11.18 -4.87 10.44
CA ARG A 16 -10.05 -4.47 11.29
C ARG A 16 -8.74 -4.79 10.57
N LEU A 17 -7.93 -3.76 10.36
CA LEU A 17 -6.54 -3.87 9.94
C LEU A 17 -5.64 -3.62 11.16
N VAL A 18 -4.82 -4.61 11.51
CA VAL A 18 -3.84 -4.53 12.60
C VAL A 18 -2.45 -4.49 12.01
N LEU A 19 -1.68 -3.48 12.39
CA LEU A 19 -0.29 -3.35 11.99
C LEU A 19 0.61 -3.80 13.15
N ASN A 20 1.29 -4.93 12.98
CA ASN A 20 2.24 -5.43 13.96
C ASN A 20 3.66 -5.10 13.52
N HIS A 21 4.18 -3.98 14.03
CA HIS A 21 5.53 -3.51 13.70
C HIS A 21 6.63 -4.36 14.35
N THR A 22 6.40 -4.98 15.50
CA THR A 22 7.41 -5.84 16.15
C THR A 22 7.65 -7.12 15.34
N ARG A 23 6.61 -7.63 14.67
CA ARG A 23 6.71 -8.80 13.79
C ARG A 23 6.90 -8.44 12.30
N GLY A 24 6.78 -7.17 11.93
CA GLY A 24 6.83 -6.73 10.53
C GLY A 24 5.65 -7.25 9.67
N MET A 25 4.51 -7.58 10.28
CA MET A 25 3.37 -8.23 9.62
C MET A 25 2.06 -7.46 9.82
N TYR A 26 1.21 -7.39 8.80
CA TYR A 26 -0.15 -6.86 8.89
C TYR A 26 -1.17 -8.00 8.95
N HIS A 27 -2.30 -7.74 9.61
CA HIS A 27 -3.41 -8.69 9.71
C HIS A 27 -4.71 -7.96 9.39
N PHE A 28 -5.50 -8.52 8.49
CA PHE A 28 -6.81 -7.98 8.13
C PHE A 28 -7.89 -9.01 8.40
N SER A 29 -8.92 -8.57 9.12
CA SER A 29 -10.05 -9.40 9.50
C SER A 29 -11.37 -8.72 9.24
N ILE A 30 -12.37 -9.52 8.89
CA ILE A 30 -13.75 -9.10 8.73
C ILE A 30 -14.59 -9.93 9.71
N GLN A 31 -15.33 -9.26 10.59
CA GLN A 31 -16.16 -9.92 11.61
C GLN A 31 -15.39 -10.99 12.42
N GLY A 32 -14.13 -10.71 12.75
CA GLY A 32 -13.25 -11.62 13.51
C GLY A 32 -12.60 -12.74 12.69
N ARG A 33 -12.95 -12.92 11.41
CA ARG A 33 -12.30 -13.90 10.53
C ARG A 33 -11.13 -13.26 9.79
N THR A 34 -9.94 -13.86 9.90
CA THR A 34 -8.76 -13.44 9.15
C THR A 34 -9.01 -13.64 7.65
N VAL A 35 -8.93 -12.55 6.89
CA VAL A 35 -9.05 -12.58 5.43
C VAL A 35 -7.67 -12.63 4.79
N CYS A 36 -6.75 -11.78 5.25
CA CYS A 36 -5.39 -11.77 4.75
C CYS A 36 -4.39 -11.38 5.84
N GLN A 37 -3.16 -11.87 5.66
CA GLN A 37 -2.01 -11.54 6.46
C GLN A 37 -0.80 -11.50 5.53
N GLY A 38 0.13 -10.60 5.80
CA GLY A 38 1.35 -10.48 5.01
C GLY A 38 2.36 -9.53 5.62
N PRO A 39 3.50 -9.34 4.96
CA PRO A 39 4.54 -8.41 5.40
C PRO A 39 4.13 -6.94 5.24
N MET A 40 4.69 -6.08 6.09
CA MET A 40 4.39 -4.63 6.15
C MET A 40 4.57 -3.89 4.82
N HIS A 41 5.52 -4.31 3.97
CA HIS A 41 5.79 -3.63 2.69
C HIS A 41 4.61 -3.70 1.71
N LEU A 42 3.68 -4.63 1.92
CA LEU A 42 2.48 -4.78 1.09
C LEU A 42 1.33 -3.85 1.51
N VAL A 43 1.47 -3.09 2.61
CA VAL A 43 0.47 -2.11 3.05
C VAL A 43 1.02 -0.71 2.88
N TYR A 44 0.25 0.16 2.25
CA TYR A 44 0.70 1.50 1.90
C TYR A 44 -0.46 2.48 1.76
N VAL A 45 -0.14 3.77 1.95
CA VAL A 45 -1.02 4.87 1.53
C VAL A 45 -0.66 5.24 0.10
N ARG A 46 -1.67 5.40 -0.76
CA ARG A 46 -1.51 5.87 -2.13
C ARG A 46 -2.31 7.14 -2.35
N LEU A 47 -1.67 8.14 -2.95
CA LEU A 47 -2.34 9.26 -3.57
C LEU A 47 -2.84 8.80 -4.95
N ALA A 48 -4.15 8.67 -5.11
CA ALA A 48 -4.74 8.34 -6.41
C ALA A 48 -5.28 9.61 -7.08
N ARG A 49 -5.10 9.68 -8.40
CA ARG A 49 -5.60 10.75 -9.25
C ARG A 49 -6.84 10.26 -9.99
N SER A 50 -7.88 11.07 -10.02
CA SER A 50 -9.14 10.82 -10.74
C SER A 50 -9.53 12.05 -11.53
N PHE A 51 -10.27 11.84 -12.62
CA PHE A 51 -10.81 12.91 -13.45
C PHE A 51 -12.33 12.86 -13.41
N ASP A 52 -12.97 14.02 -13.40
CA ASP A 52 -14.41 14.10 -13.65
C ASP A 52 -14.72 14.10 -15.16
N ALA A 53 -16.01 14.15 -15.49
CA ALA A 53 -16.49 14.19 -16.87
C ALA A 53 -16.09 15.47 -17.63
N TYR A 54 -15.67 16.52 -16.93
CA TYR A 54 -15.26 17.81 -17.49
C TYR A 54 -13.74 17.95 -17.57
N GLY A 55 -12.98 16.91 -17.21
CA GLY A 55 -11.51 16.91 -17.22
C GLY A 55 -10.87 17.54 -15.98
N LYS A 56 -11.64 17.86 -14.93
CA LYS A 56 -11.11 18.37 -13.67
C LYS A 56 -10.40 17.26 -12.90
N CYS A 57 -9.20 17.56 -12.44
CA CYS A 57 -8.35 16.63 -11.71
C CYS A 57 -8.62 16.68 -10.21
N PHE A 58 -8.90 15.51 -9.63
CA PHE A 58 -9.07 15.33 -8.20
C PHE A 58 -8.07 14.30 -7.67
N PHE A 59 -7.68 14.51 -6.43
CA PHE A 59 -6.80 13.62 -5.69
C PHE A 59 -7.57 13.01 -4.54
N GLN A 60 -7.28 11.74 -4.27
CA GLN A 60 -7.85 10.98 -3.15
C GLN A 60 -6.73 10.23 -2.44
N LEU A 61 -6.84 10.11 -1.13
CA LEU A 61 -5.91 9.31 -0.34
C LEU A 61 -6.56 7.98 -0.01
N VAL A 62 -5.86 6.90 -0.35
CA VAL A 62 -6.38 5.55 -0.22
C VAL A 62 -5.37 4.71 0.54
N LEU A 63 -5.85 4.02 1.57
CA LEU A 63 -5.08 2.97 2.23
C LEU A 63 -5.32 1.66 1.46
N CYS A 64 -4.25 1.11 0.91
CA CYS A 64 -4.28 -0.07 0.05
C CYS A 64 -3.27 -1.10 0.52
N GLY A 65 -3.40 -2.31 -0.03
CA GLY A 65 -2.36 -3.32 0.04
C GLY A 65 -2.76 -4.64 -0.59
N HIS A 66 -1.92 -5.65 -0.43
CA HIS A 66 -2.15 -6.95 -1.04
C HIS A 66 -3.40 -7.62 -0.45
N LYS A 67 -4.37 -7.97 -1.31
CA LYS A 67 -5.67 -8.54 -0.91
C LYS A 67 -6.42 -7.71 0.14
N LEU A 68 -6.16 -6.40 0.18
CA LEU A 68 -6.90 -5.44 0.97
C LEU A 68 -7.85 -4.67 0.06
N GLU A 69 -9.10 -4.54 0.51
CA GLU A 69 -10.04 -3.64 -0.13
C GLU A 69 -9.55 -2.19 0.05
N PRO A 70 -9.45 -1.39 -1.03
CA PRO A 70 -9.01 0.00 -0.93
C PRO A 70 -9.92 0.82 0.01
N LEU A 71 -9.35 1.39 1.06
CA LEU A 71 -10.07 2.27 1.99
C LEU A 71 -9.77 3.73 1.64
N VAL A 72 -10.78 4.46 1.17
CA VAL A 72 -10.67 5.90 0.94
C VAL A 72 -10.63 6.63 2.28
N LEU A 73 -9.51 7.26 2.57
CA LEU A 73 -9.25 7.98 3.82
C LEU A 73 -9.72 9.44 3.72
N VAL A 74 -9.44 10.07 2.57
CA VAL A 74 -9.85 11.45 2.29
C VAL A 74 -10.51 11.48 0.92
N LYS A 75 -11.70 12.07 0.90
CA LYS A 75 -12.51 12.22 -0.31
C LYS A 75 -11.94 13.34 -1.20
N LEU A 76 -12.24 13.23 -2.50
CA LEU A 76 -11.79 14.05 -3.63
C LEU A 76 -11.43 15.51 -3.28
N SER A 77 -10.19 15.90 -3.51
CA SER A 77 -9.70 17.27 -3.38
C SER A 77 -8.86 17.68 -4.59
N GLU A 78 -8.96 18.93 -5.03
CA GLU A 78 -8.14 19.46 -6.14
C GLU A 78 -6.74 19.89 -5.68
N ARG A 79 -6.55 20.03 -4.36
CA ARG A 79 -5.32 20.57 -3.78
C ARG A 79 -4.28 19.46 -3.60
N TYR A 80 -3.49 19.25 -4.65
CA TYR A 80 -2.42 18.24 -4.67
C TYR A 80 -1.49 18.33 -3.45
N GLU A 81 -0.88 19.50 -3.20
CA GLU A 81 0.17 19.66 -2.17
C GLU A 81 -0.35 19.33 -0.76
N GLN A 82 -1.62 19.65 -0.48
CA GLN A 82 -2.24 19.32 0.81
C GLN A 82 -2.50 17.82 0.96
N MET A 83 -2.90 17.16 -0.13
CA MET A 83 -3.14 15.72 -0.14
C MET A 83 -1.82 14.92 -0.08
N GLU A 84 -0.77 15.40 -0.73
CA GLU A 84 0.58 14.85 -0.61
C GLU A 84 1.08 14.92 0.83
N PHE A 85 1.00 16.12 1.43
CA PHE A 85 1.43 16.33 2.81
C PHE A 85 0.68 15.42 3.78
N LEU A 86 -0.65 15.37 3.66
CA LEU A 86 -1.49 14.56 4.54
C LEU A 86 -1.22 13.06 4.34
N GLY A 87 -1.03 12.62 3.10
CA GLY A 87 -0.68 11.24 2.77
C GLY A 87 0.65 10.82 3.40
N ARG A 88 1.69 11.66 3.30
CA ARG A 88 2.99 11.41 3.91
C ARG A 88 2.92 11.44 5.43
N HIS A 89 2.18 12.39 6.00
CA HIS A 89 1.99 12.49 7.43
C HIS A 89 1.28 11.26 7.99
N LEU A 90 0.22 10.79 7.32
CA LEU A 90 -0.50 9.60 7.73
C LEU A 90 0.36 8.34 7.63
N ALA A 91 1.06 8.15 6.52
CA ALA A 91 1.98 7.03 6.34
C ALA A 91 3.13 7.04 7.37
N TRP A 92 3.59 8.23 7.77
CA TRP A 92 4.56 8.38 8.85
C TRP A 92 3.98 7.97 10.21
N LYS A 93 2.78 8.47 10.56
CA LYS A 93 2.11 8.13 11.82
C LYS A 93 1.79 6.64 11.93
N LEU A 94 1.41 6.01 10.83
CA LEU A 94 1.13 4.57 10.76
C LEU A 94 2.40 3.74 10.54
N ASN A 95 3.56 4.37 10.35
CA ASN A 95 4.82 3.74 9.98
C ASN A 95 4.64 2.72 8.84
N ILE A 96 4.10 3.15 7.70
CA ILE A 96 3.94 2.36 6.47
C ILE A 96 4.47 3.13 5.25
N ASN A 97 4.45 2.48 4.09
CA ASN A 97 4.89 3.10 2.84
C ASN A 97 3.88 4.14 2.34
N TYR A 98 4.38 5.16 1.62
CA TYR A 98 3.59 6.15 0.91
C TYR A 98 3.97 6.18 -0.56
N PHE A 99 2.97 6.17 -1.43
CA PHE A 99 3.16 6.34 -2.86
C PHE A 99 2.35 7.52 -3.40
N ASP A 100 3.03 8.42 -4.10
CA ASP A 100 2.44 9.44 -4.94
C ASP A 100 1.65 8.83 -6.12
N CYS A 101 0.90 9.68 -6.83
CA CYS A 101 0.07 9.35 -7.97
C CYS A 101 0.87 8.94 -9.21
N LEU A 102 2.05 9.52 -9.42
CA LEU A 102 2.97 9.14 -10.50
C LEU A 102 3.76 7.89 -10.09
N ALA A 103 4.07 7.01 -11.05
CA ALA A 103 4.84 5.80 -10.79
C ALA A 103 6.32 6.10 -10.48
N THR A 104 6.86 7.17 -11.05
CA THR A 104 8.23 7.62 -10.89
C THR A 104 8.24 8.99 -10.22
N SER A 105 7.85 9.05 -8.95
CA SER A 105 7.89 10.27 -8.14
C SER A 105 9.02 10.23 -7.11
N TYR A 106 9.77 11.33 -6.97
CA TYR A 106 10.73 11.49 -5.87
C TYR A 106 10.04 11.66 -4.50
N ARG A 107 8.71 11.86 -4.50
CA ARG A 107 7.89 12.06 -3.29
C ARG A 107 7.40 10.75 -2.66
N HIS A 108 7.68 9.61 -3.29
CA HIS A 108 7.46 8.30 -2.67
C HIS A 108 8.26 8.19 -1.36
N VAL A 109 7.67 7.56 -0.35
CA VAL A 109 8.36 7.27 0.92
C VAL A 109 8.24 5.78 1.21
N VAL A 110 9.37 5.10 1.12
CA VAL A 110 9.45 3.66 1.33
C VAL A 110 10.17 3.40 2.66
N ARG A 111 9.46 2.84 3.62
CA ARG A 111 9.95 2.47 4.96
C ARG A 111 10.14 0.97 5.11
N HIS A 112 9.26 0.21 4.46
CA HIS A 112 9.28 -1.24 4.45
C HIS A 112 9.62 -1.71 3.04
N TRP A 113 10.75 -2.39 2.92
CA TRP A 113 11.18 -3.03 1.69
C TRP A 113 10.89 -4.54 1.75
N PRO A 114 10.57 -5.20 0.63
CA PRO A 114 10.65 -6.65 0.57
C PRO A 114 12.08 -7.08 0.89
N LEU A 115 12.27 -7.79 2.01
CA LEU A 115 13.52 -8.48 2.26
C LEU A 115 13.64 -9.58 1.19
N GLU A 116 14.55 -9.42 0.25
CA GLU A 116 14.87 -10.49 -0.70
C GLU A 116 15.26 -11.74 0.11
N ALA A 117 14.52 -12.84 -0.11
CA ALA A 117 14.78 -14.19 0.40
C ALA A 117 14.48 -14.53 1.88
N SER A 118 13.20 -14.59 2.27
CA SER A 118 12.76 -15.62 3.26
C SER A 118 11.32 -16.13 3.11
N PHE A 119 10.60 -15.79 2.04
CA PHE A 119 9.27 -16.38 1.78
C PHE A 119 9.13 -16.81 0.32
N SER A 120 9.83 -17.89 -0.03
CA SER A 120 9.43 -18.77 -1.13
C SER A 120 8.87 -20.06 -0.53
N PRO A 121 7.58 -20.17 -0.21
CA PRO A 121 6.97 -21.48 0.01
C PRO A 121 6.84 -22.16 -1.36
N GLY A 122 7.90 -22.87 -1.80
CA GLY A 122 7.75 -23.92 -2.81
C GLY A 122 8.38 -23.70 -4.20
N ILE A 123 9.26 -22.73 -4.43
CA ILE A 123 10.02 -22.70 -5.69
C ILE A 123 11.38 -23.36 -5.47
N VAL A 124 11.42 -24.65 -5.79
CA VAL A 124 12.65 -25.41 -6.00
C VAL A 124 13.52 -24.66 -7.01
N LEU A 125 14.64 -24.11 -6.53
CA LEU A 125 15.68 -23.50 -7.34
C LEU A 125 16.26 -24.56 -8.28
N ARG A 126 15.75 -24.65 -9.52
CA ARG A 126 16.44 -25.40 -10.57
C ARG A 126 17.69 -24.62 -10.98
N LYS A 127 18.81 -25.03 -10.38
CA LYS A 127 20.17 -24.68 -10.78
C LYS A 127 20.44 -25.26 -12.17
N THR A 128 20.66 -24.40 -13.16
CA THR A 128 21.34 -24.74 -14.43
C THR A 128 22.14 -23.51 -14.82
N ARG A 129 23.41 -23.46 -14.38
CA ARG A 129 24.62 -23.61 -15.22
C ARG A 129 24.73 -22.57 -16.33
N THR A 130 25.58 -21.56 -16.06
CA THR A 130 26.71 -21.08 -16.88
C THR A 130 26.54 -21.06 -18.40
N TYR A 131 26.58 -19.86 -19.00
CA TYR A 131 27.38 -19.57 -20.20
C TYR A 131 27.70 -18.05 -20.28
N ASP A 132 28.85 -17.75 -20.86
CA ASP A 132 29.71 -16.59 -20.67
C ASP A 132 29.27 -15.24 -21.26
N LYS A 133 29.84 -14.16 -20.72
CA LYS A 133 29.98 -12.82 -21.34
C LYS A 133 31.24 -12.84 -22.23
N PRO A 134 31.34 -12.05 -23.33
CA PRO A 134 31.74 -10.64 -23.16
C PRO A 134 31.20 -9.62 -24.21
N ASN A 135 31.21 -8.34 -23.80
CA ASN A 135 31.34 -7.05 -24.54
C ASN A 135 30.64 -6.80 -25.89
N SER A 136 29.93 -5.67 -26.05
CA SER A 136 30.48 -4.46 -26.71
C SER A 136 29.47 -3.29 -26.82
N GLN A 137 30.05 -2.09 -26.73
CA GLN A 137 29.68 -0.75 -27.22
C GLN A 137 28.32 -0.08 -26.89
N CYS A 138 28.44 1.09 -26.26
CA CYS A 138 27.51 2.20 -26.32
C CYS A 138 27.68 2.94 -27.66
N ASP A 139 26.58 3.20 -28.38
CA ASP A 139 26.52 4.27 -29.37
C ASP A 139 25.32 5.17 -29.03
N LEU A 140 25.67 6.42 -28.68
CA LEU A 140 24.81 7.59 -28.67
C LEU A 140 24.88 8.16 -30.09
N ASP A 141 23.74 8.45 -30.71
CA ASP A 141 23.71 9.45 -31.78
C ASP A 141 22.48 10.34 -31.64
N VAL A 142 22.77 11.64 -31.73
CA VAL A 142 21.89 12.81 -31.88
C VAL A 142 21.83 13.14 -33.36
#